data_AF-A0A7Z9US87-F1
#
_entry.id   AF-A0A7Z9US87-F1
#
_cell.length_a   1.000
_cell.length_b   1.000
_cell.length_c   1.000
_cell.angle_alpha   90.00
_cell.angle_beta   90.00
_cell.angle_gamma   90.00
#
_symmetry.space_group_name_H-M   'P 1'
#
loop_
_entity.id
_entity.type
_entity.pdbx_description
1 polymer ?
#
loop_
_entity_poly.entity_id
_entity_poly.type
_entity_poly.pdbx_seq_one_letter_code
_entity_poly.pdbx_strand_id
1 'polypeptide(L)'
;MRIEDLPPEIIMAGAVEAETRQTGLVEATFRLTLFSAYMKRLMENSKPVLCVMWHQFNGNHHTLTRLCHEMQIPYLYVEYGALPGTLCFDEDGQMAESWVAQCSDDFLALPVDESDLARAQTFLDYLRGEKKSGKPH
;
A
#
# COMPACT_ATOMS: atom_id res chain seq x y z
N MET A 1 -3.20 7.96 -29.88
CA MET A 1 -3.58 6.87 -28.96
C MET A 1 -4.91 7.28 -28.34
N ARG A 2 -5.97 6.50 -28.54
CA ARG A 2 -7.26 6.75 -27.90
C ARG A 2 -7.25 6.12 -26.51
N ILE A 3 -8.08 6.63 -25.59
CA ILE A 3 -8.17 6.07 -24.23
C ILE A 3 -8.63 4.61 -24.28
N GLU A 4 -9.48 4.25 -25.25
CA GLU A 4 -9.93 2.87 -25.44
C GLU A 4 -8.79 1.91 -25.83
N ASP A 5 -7.64 2.41 -26.29
CA ASP A 5 -6.47 1.60 -26.63
C ASP A 5 -5.60 1.30 -25.39
N LEU A 6 -5.92 1.88 -24.22
CA LEU A 6 -5.14 1.71 -23.01
C LEU A 6 -5.62 0.50 -22.20
N PRO A 7 -4.72 -0.15 -21.45
CA PRO A 7 -5.11 -1.22 -20.55
C PRO A 7 -6.18 -0.80 -19.53
N PRO A 8 -7.15 -1.67 -19.20
CA PRO A 8 -8.24 -1.34 -18.28
C PRO A 8 -7.77 -0.83 -16.91
N GLU A 9 -6.66 -1.35 -16.41
CA GLU A 9 -6.10 -0.96 -15.11
C GLU A 9 -5.54 0.46 -15.13
N ILE A 10 -5.03 0.93 -16.28
CA ILE A 10 -4.55 2.32 -16.47
C ILE A 10 -5.74 3.29 -16.58
N ILE A 11 -6.85 2.85 -17.18
CA ILE A 11 -8.09 3.64 -17.23
C ILE A 11 -8.67 3.77 -15.83
N MET A 12 -8.76 2.66 -15.08
CA MET A 12 -9.22 2.65 -13.69
C MET A 12 -8.34 3.54 -12.80
N ALA A 13 -7.02 3.38 -12.88
CA ALA A 13 -6.08 4.23 -12.16
C ALA A 13 -6.24 5.71 -12.54
N GLY A 14 -6.51 6.01 -13.82
CA GLY A 14 -6.79 7.35 -14.31
C GLY A 14 -8.06 7.94 -13.72
N ALA A 15 -9.12 7.14 -13.55
CA ALA A 15 -10.35 7.58 -12.89
C ALA A 15 -10.11 7.91 -11.41
N VAL A 16 -9.40 7.04 -10.68
CA VAL A 16 -9.01 7.29 -9.28
C VAL A 16 -8.19 8.58 -9.16
N GLU A 17 -7.20 8.76 -10.04
CA GLU A 17 -6.34 9.95 -10.01
C GLU A 17 -7.11 11.23 -10.37
N ALA A 18 -8.02 11.15 -11.34
CA ALA A 18 -8.87 12.26 -11.74
C ALA A 18 -9.80 12.71 -10.61
N GLU A 19 -10.38 11.76 -9.87
CA GLU A 19 -11.22 12.03 -8.71
C GLU A 19 -10.40 12.63 -7.56
N THR A 20 -9.30 11.97 -7.17
CA THR A 20 -8.43 12.40 -6.07
C THR A 20 -7.84 13.79 -6.30
N ARG A 21 -7.51 14.15 -7.55
CA ARG A 21 -6.91 15.45 -7.89
C ARG A 21 -7.89 16.47 -8.48
N GLN A 22 -9.15 16.12 -8.67
CA GLN A 22 -10.16 16.97 -9.32
C GLN A 22 -9.71 17.44 -10.73
N THR A 23 -9.15 16.52 -11.53
CA THR A 23 -8.68 16.79 -12.90
C THR A 23 -9.48 16.03 -13.94
N GLY A 24 -9.25 16.31 -15.22
CA GLY A 24 -9.90 15.56 -16.30
C GLY A 24 -9.33 14.15 -16.46
N LEU A 25 -10.19 13.16 -16.76
CA LEU A 25 -9.80 11.76 -16.97
C LEU A 25 -8.67 11.62 -18.00
N VAL A 26 -8.79 12.29 -19.15
CA VAL A 26 -7.77 12.25 -20.22
C VAL A 26 -6.40 12.69 -19.71
N GLU A 27 -6.38 13.76 -18.91
CA GLU A 27 -5.16 14.32 -18.36
C GLU A 27 -4.54 13.39 -17.31
N ALA A 28 -5.37 12.87 -16.40
CA ALA A 28 -4.95 11.91 -15.39
C ALA A 28 -4.37 10.63 -16.00
N THR A 29 -5.09 10.04 -16.96
CA THR A 29 -4.66 8.84 -17.68
C THR A 29 -3.36 9.07 -18.47
N PHE A 30 -3.21 10.25 -19.10
CA PHE A 30 -1.97 10.60 -19.80
C PHE A 30 -0.78 10.67 -18.85
N ARG A 31 -0.94 11.33 -17.69
CA ARG A 31 0.11 11.41 -16.65
C ARG A 31 0.50 10.02 -16.15
N LEU A 32 -0.47 9.15 -15.88
CA LEU A 32 -0.20 7.78 -15.42
C LEU A 32 0.47 6.92 -16.50
N THR A 33 0.15 7.13 -17.77
CA THR A 33 0.83 6.44 -18.86
C THR A 33 2.30 6.83 -18.93
N LEU A 34 2.62 8.13 -18.80
CA LEU A 34 4.01 8.60 -18.74
C LEU A 34 4.73 8.04 -17.51
N PHE A 35 4.07 8.06 -16.35
CA PHE A 35 4.59 7.50 -15.11
C PHE A 35 4.88 5.99 -15.24
N SER A 36 3.96 5.22 -15.82
CA SER A 36 4.13 3.79 -16.07
C SER A 36 5.35 3.51 -16.94
N ALA A 37 5.49 4.22 -18.08
CA ALA A 37 6.64 4.05 -18.97
C ALA A 37 7.97 4.39 -18.28
N TYR A 38 7.99 5.46 -17.47
CA TYR A 38 9.16 5.83 -16.68
C TYR A 38 9.51 4.77 -15.64
N MET A 39 8.54 4.33 -14.84
CA MET A 39 8.74 3.36 -13.77
C MET A 39 9.15 1.99 -14.31
N LYS A 40 8.56 1.54 -15.41
CA LYS A 40 8.96 0.31 -16.09
C LYS A 40 10.43 0.33 -16.46
N ARG A 41 10.89 1.40 -17.12
CA ARG A 41 12.30 1.57 -17.47
C ARG A 41 13.20 1.63 -16.24
N LEU A 42 12.74 2.27 -15.16
CA LEU A 42 13.50 2.31 -13.91
C LEU A 42 13.66 0.91 -13.31
N MET A 43 12.57 0.15 -13.21
CA MET A 43 12.55 -1.21 -12.66
C MET A 43 13.35 -2.20 -13.52
N GLU A 44 13.32 -2.08 -14.84
CA GLU A 44 14.14 -2.90 -15.75
C GLU A 44 15.65 -2.70 -15.51
N ASN A 45 16.04 -1.46 -15.19
CA ASN A 45 17.44 -1.11 -14.92
C ASN A 45 17.88 -1.48 -13.50
N SER A 46 17.04 -1.20 -12.49
CA SER A 46 17.39 -1.42 -11.08
C SER A 46 17.14 -2.85 -10.61
N LYS A 47 16.25 -3.60 -11.28
CA LYS A 47 15.86 -4.98 -10.96
C LYS A 47 15.50 -5.16 -9.49
N PRO A 48 14.47 -4.45 -8.99
CA PRO A 48 14.09 -4.55 -7.59
C PRO A 48 13.56 -5.96 -7.30
N VAL A 49 13.90 -6.47 -6.12
CA VAL A 49 13.40 -7.77 -5.62
C VAL A 49 12.09 -7.64 -4.83
N LEU A 50 11.73 -6.40 -4.46
CA LEU A 50 10.50 -6.07 -3.73
C LEU A 50 10.13 -4.61 -4.00
N CYS A 51 8.85 -4.34 -4.24
CA CYS A 51 8.29 -2.99 -4.27
C CYS A 51 7.50 -2.72 -2.99
N VAL A 52 7.87 -1.68 -2.25
CA VAL A 52 7.17 -1.29 -1.01
C VAL A 52 6.45 0.02 -1.29
N MET A 53 5.11 0.00 -1.26
CA MET A 53 4.26 1.12 -1.64
C MET A 53 3.59 1.71 -0.41
N TRP A 54 3.80 3.00 -0.16
CA TRP A 54 3.11 3.70 0.90
C TRP A 54 1.69 4.01 0.45
N HIS A 55 0.73 3.25 0.98
CA HIS A 55 -0.71 3.26 0.72
C HIS A 55 -1.23 3.07 -0.72
N GLN A 56 -2.54 2.79 -0.92
CA GLN A 56 -3.19 2.54 -2.23
C GLN A 56 -4.13 3.67 -2.68
N PHE A 57 -4.07 4.86 -2.12
CA PHE A 57 -5.12 5.88 -2.39
C PHE A 57 -4.99 6.70 -3.69
N ASN A 58 -4.09 6.33 -4.61
CA ASN A 58 -3.89 7.12 -5.82
C ASN A 58 -3.58 6.25 -7.05
N GLY A 59 -3.77 6.82 -8.24
CA GLY A 59 -3.59 6.10 -9.50
C GLY A 59 -2.16 5.65 -9.74
N ASN A 60 -1.16 6.28 -9.09
CA ASN A 60 0.23 5.83 -9.20
C ASN A 60 0.43 4.47 -8.54
N HIS A 61 -0.21 4.21 -7.40
CA HIS A 61 -0.11 2.91 -6.73
C HIS A 61 -0.73 1.80 -7.58
N HIS A 62 -1.94 2.01 -8.11
CA HIS A 62 -2.55 1.05 -9.04
C HIS A 62 -1.66 0.79 -10.27
N THR A 63 -1.01 1.84 -10.79
CA THR A 63 -0.07 1.71 -11.91
C THR A 63 1.17 0.90 -11.53
N LEU A 64 1.71 1.10 -10.33
CA LEU A 64 2.87 0.35 -9.81
C LEU A 64 2.53 -1.11 -9.53
N THR A 65 1.39 -1.40 -8.89
CA THR A 65 0.91 -2.76 -8.65
C THR A 65 0.80 -3.54 -9.95
N ARG A 66 0.19 -2.93 -10.97
CA ARG A 66 0.10 -3.51 -12.33
C ARG A 66 1.49 -3.80 -12.91
N LEU A 67 2.43 -2.86 -12.83
CA LEU A 67 3.80 -3.09 -13.30
C LEU A 67 4.50 -4.22 -12.53
N CYS A 68 4.31 -4.28 -11.21
CA CYS A 68 4.88 -5.33 -10.37
C CYS A 68 4.33 -6.70 -10.77
N HIS A 69 3.02 -6.82 -11.03
CA HIS A 69 2.43 -8.05 -11.57
C HIS A 69 3.00 -8.43 -12.94
N GLU A 70 3.05 -7.49 -13.89
CA GLU A 70 3.58 -7.75 -15.24
C GLU A 70 5.04 -8.21 -15.22
N MET A 71 5.83 -7.65 -14.31
CA MET A 71 7.27 -7.92 -14.19
C MET A 71 7.59 -9.04 -13.18
N GLN A 72 6.57 -9.66 -12.58
CA GLN A 72 6.69 -10.68 -11.52
C GLN A 72 7.57 -10.21 -10.35
N ILE A 73 7.44 -8.94 -9.97
CA ILE A 73 8.10 -8.34 -8.81
C ILE A 73 7.13 -8.42 -7.62
N PRO A 74 7.51 -9.06 -6.50
CA PRO A 74 6.72 -9.02 -5.27
C PRO A 74 6.50 -7.58 -4.81
N TYR A 75 5.33 -7.30 -4.24
CA TYR A 75 5.06 -5.98 -3.68
C TYR A 75 4.30 -6.08 -2.35
N LEU A 76 4.44 -5.04 -1.52
CA LEU A 76 3.72 -4.88 -0.27
C LEU A 76 3.18 -3.46 -0.17
N TYR A 77 1.95 -3.33 0.29
CA TYR A 77 1.39 -2.07 0.75
C TYR A 77 1.83 -1.80 2.18
N VAL A 78 2.13 -0.54 2.47
CA VAL A 78 2.54 -0.07 3.79
C VAL A 78 1.65 1.08 4.23
N GLU A 79 1.21 1.00 5.48
CA GLU A 79 0.47 2.05 6.16
C GLU A 79 0.81 2.11 7.65
N TYR A 80 0.24 3.09 8.33
CA TYR A 80 0.30 3.13 9.78
C TYR A 80 -0.50 1.96 10.36
N GLY A 81 0.11 1.25 11.29
CA GLY A 81 -0.55 0.17 12.02
C GLY A 81 -1.56 0.70 13.04
N ALA A 82 -2.38 -0.20 13.58
CA ALA A 82 -3.41 0.13 14.57
C ALA A 82 -2.83 0.69 15.88
N LEU A 83 -1.54 0.48 16.16
CA LEU A 83 -0.86 0.96 17.35
C LEU A 83 0.06 2.14 17.01
N PRO A 84 0.16 3.17 17.88
CA PRO A 84 1.05 4.30 17.65
C PRO A 84 2.49 3.88 17.38
N GLY A 85 3.10 4.47 16.35
CA GLY A 85 4.49 4.19 15.97
C GLY A 85 4.70 2.85 15.26
N THR A 86 3.64 2.12 14.91
CA THR A 86 3.73 0.86 14.17
C THR A 86 3.41 1.04 12.69
N LEU A 87 3.92 0.12 11.87
CA LEU A 87 3.63 0.03 10.44
C LEU A 87 2.96 -1.32 10.16
N CYS A 88 2.01 -1.33 9.24
CA CYS A 88 1.41 -2.53 8.68
C CYS A 88 2.01 -2.79 7.30
N PHE A 89 2.18 -4.07 6.96
CA PHE A 89 2.62 -4.55 5.65
C PHE A 89 1.64 -5.61 5.19
N ASP A 90 1.11 -5.49 3.98
CA ASP A 90 0.12 -6.42 3.44
C ASP A 90 0.29 -6.58 1.92
N GLU A 91 0.04 -7.79 1.41
CA GLU A 91 0.15 -8.14 -0.01
C GLU A 91 -1.19 -8.02 -0.75
N ASP A 92 -2.31 -8.15 -0.05
CA ASP A 92 -3.66 -8.28 -0.60
C ASP A 92 -4.40 -6.93 -0.70
N GLY A 93 -3.94 -5.91 0.02
CA GLY A 93 -4.51 -4.57 -0.05
C GLY A 93 -4.33 -3.79 1.25
N GLN A 94 -5.18 -2.80 1.48
CA GLN A 94 -5.12 -1.96 2.68
C GLN A 94 -6.41 -1.94 3.46
N MET A 95 -6.32 -1.70 4.78
CA MET A 95 -7.49 -1.57 5.65
C MET A 95 -8.49 -2.72 5.48
N ALA A 96 -9.67 -2.46 4.89
CA ALA A 96 -10.72 -3.45 4.67
C ALA A 96 -10.38 -4.48 3.58
N GLU A 97 -9.40 -4.18 2.72
CA GLU A 97 -8.92 -5.09 1.67
C GLU A 97 -7.82 -6.02 2.18
N SER A 98 -7.23 -5.74 3.36
CA SER A 98 -6.18 -6.57 3.97
C SER A 98 -6.62 -8.01 4.21
N TRP A 99 -5.68 -8.95 4.22
CA TRP A 99 -5.96 -10.35 4.55
C TRP A 99 -6.62 -10.48 5.93
N VAL A 100 -6.14 -9.69 6.90
CA VAL A 100 -6.69 -9.65 8.27
C VAL A 100 -8.16 -9.24 8.29
N ALA A 101 -8.60 -8.36 7.39
CA ALA A 101 -9.99 -7.95 7.28
C ALA A 101 -10.84 -8.95 6.49
N GLN A 102 -10.34 -9.44 5.34
CA GLN A 102 -11.08 -10.35 4.47
C GLN A 102 -11.22 -11.76 5.06
N CYS A 103 -10.19 -12.23 5.77
CA CYS A 103 -10.10 -13.56 6.39
C CYS A 103 -10.09 -13.45 7.92
N SER A 104 -10.92 -12.58 8.47
CA SER A 104 -10.91 -12.27 9.91
C SER A 104 -11.14 -13.48 10.82
N ASP A 105 -12.01 -14.41 10.44
CA ASP A 105 -12.23 -15.66 11.18
C ASP A 105 -10.95 -16.52 11.24
N ASP A 106 -10.23 -16.64 10.12
CA ASP A 106 -8.98 -17.40 10.04
C ASP A 106 -7.87 -16.69 10.84
N PHE A 107 -7.78 -15.36 10.74
CA PHE A 107 -6.84 -14.57 11.52
C PHE A 107 -7.08 -14.72 13.03
N LEU A 108 -8.33 -14.66 13.47
CA LEU A 108 -8.70 -14.84 14.88
C LEU A 108 -8.47 -16.26 15.39
N ALA A 109 -8.43 -17.25 14.49
CA ALA A 109 -8.12 -18.64 14.81
C ALA A 109 -6.62 -18.93 14.92
N LEU A 110 -5.74 -17.97 14.57
CA LEU A 110 -4.29 -18.15 14.71
C LEU A 110 -3.91 -18.41 16.18
N PRO A 111 -3.01 -19.38 16.45
CA PRO A 111 -2.59 -19.68 17.80
C PRO A 111 -1.83 -18.48 18.39
N VAL A 112 -2.22 -18.08 19.59
CA VAL A 112 -1.51 -17.06 20.38
C VAL A 112 -0.84 -17.78 21.54
N ASP A 113 0.48 -17.65 21.64
CA ASP A 113 1.24 -18.28 22.71
C ASP A 113 1.67 -17.29 23.82
N GLU A 114 2.31 -17.81 24.87
CA GLU A 114 2.78 -16.98 25.98
C GLU A 114 3.85 -15.96 25.55
N SER A 115 4.60 -16.24 24.49
CA SER A 115 5.62 -15.33 23.97
C SER A 115 4.99 -14.13 23.26
N ASP A 116 3.88 -14.32 22.55
CA ASP A 116 3.11 -13.24 21.95
C ASP A 116 2.54 -12.32 23.03
N LEU A 117 1.96 -12.90 24.09
CA LEU A 117 1.42 -12.15 25.23
C LEU A 117 2.52 -11.34 25.94
N ALA A 118 3.70 -11.93 26.15
CA ALA A 118 4.84 -11.26 26.77
C ALA A 118 5.35 -10.08 25.92
N ARG A 119 5.43 -10.25 24.58
CA ARG A 119 5.81 -9.18 23.65
C ARG A 119 4.78 -8.07 23.61
N ALA A 120 3.49 -8.41 23.58
CA ALA A 120 2.41 -7.43 23.63
C ALA A 120 2.46 -6.62 24.93
N GLN A 121 2.66 -7.27 26.08
CA GLN A 121 2.79 -6.60 27.36
C GLN A 121 4.01 -5.64 27.40
N THR A 122 5.15 -6.08 26.87
CA THR A 122 6.37 -5.24 26.75
C THR A 122 6.09 -3.97 25.94
N PHE A 123 5.39 -4.10 24.82
CA PHE A 123 5.03 -2.96 23.98
C PHE A 123 4.02 -2.01 24.68
N LEU A 124 3.02 -2.54 25.38
CA LEU A 124 2.07 -1.74 26.14
C LEU A 124 2.75 -0.95 27.27
N ASP A 125 3.73 -1.55 27.95
CA ASP A 125 4.47 -0.87 29.01
C ASP A 125 5.38 0.23 28.46
N TYR A 126 5.99 0.02 27.28
CA TYR A 126 6.68 1.07 26.54
C TYR A 126 5.75 2.27 26.24
N LEU A 127 4.57 2.03 25.68
CA LEU A 127 3.59 3.09 25.40
C LEU A 127 3.10 3.83 26.66
N ARG A 128 2.95 3.12 27.79
CA ARG A 128 2.59 3.73 29.08
C ARG A 128 3.73 4.61 29.62
N GLY A 129 4.98 4.21 29.38
CA GLY A 129 6.17 4.98 29.76
C GLY A 129 6.26 6.33 29.05
N GLU A 130 5.92 6.38 27.75
CA GLU A 130 5.98 7.61 26.95
C GLU A 130 4.91 8.64 27.30
N LYS A 131 3.76 8.22 27.87
CA LYS A 131 2.68 9.13 28.31
C LYS A 131 3.05 10.13 29.41
N LYS A 132 4.29 10.12 29.93
CA LYS A 132 4.76 11.08 30.94
C LYS A 132 5.30 12.41 30.38
N SER A 133 5.60 12.53 29.08
CA SER A 133 6.07 13.80 28.49
C SER A 133 4.95 14.54 27.77
N GLY A 134 3.97 15.05 28.52
CA GLY A 134 3.02 16.02 28.00
C GLY A 134 3.69 17.36 27.77
N LYS A 135 4.33 17.55 26.61
CA LYS A 135 4.56 18.83 25.89
C LYS A 135 5.33 18.57 24.59
N PRO A 136 4.80 18.93 23.41
CA PRO A 136 5.58 18.96 22.18
C PRO A 136 6.51 20.20 22.18
N HIS A 137 7.77 20.00 21.83
CA HIS A 137 8.71 21.04 21.39
C HIS A 137 8.70 21.15 19.88
#